data_AF-A0A923U865-F1
#
_entry.id   AF-A0A923U865-F1
#
_cell.length_a   1.000
_cell.length_b   1.000
_cell.length_c   1.000
_cell.angle_alpha   90.00
_cell.angle_beta   90.00
_cell.angle_gamma   90.00
#
_symmetry.space_group_name_H-M   'P 1'
#
loop_
_entity.id
_entity.type
_entity.pdbx_description
1 polymer ?
#
loop_
_entity_poly.entity_id
_entity_poly.type
_entity_poly.pdbx_seq_one_letter_code
_entity_poly.pdbx_strand_id
1 'polypeptide(L)'
;LKPGGRLVICEFSTPSRAIFRAGYTAYMRYVMPSIVGAASSNPEAYTYLADSIREWPDQVTLSQWIRGAGFTRVAYRNLTAGVVALHRGHKPARVVTRRASRKTATTKKPVIETVTDLDATSTDVSGTNPDSPAAPKP
;
A
#
# COMPACT_ATOMS: atom_id res chain seq x y z
N LEU A 1 2.71 -16.64 -4.66
CA LEU A 1 3.79 -16.44 -3.64
C LEU A 1 3.32 -16.82 -2.25
N LYS A 2 4.19 -17.40 -1.42
CA LYS A 2 3.94 -17.61 0.02
C LYS A 2 3.90 -16.26 0.75
N PRO A 3 3.19 -16.12 1.88
CA PRO A 3 3.20 -14.87 2.67
C PRO A 3 4.63 -14.44 3.01
N GLY A 4 4.93 -13.15 2.89
CA GLY A 4 6.29 -12.59 3.04
C GLY A 4 7.19 -12.74 1.79
N GLY A 5 6.77 -13.47 0.77
CA GLY A 5 7.53 -13.65 -0.47
C GLY A 5 7.66 -12.38 -1.30
N ARG A 6 8.71 -12.30 -2.12
CA ARG A 6 9.01 -11.18 -3.00
C ARG A 6 8.70 -11.53 -4.47
N LEU A 7 8.00 -10.62 -5.14
CA LEU A 7 7.81 -10.59 -6.59
C LEU A 7 8.91 -9.70 -7.20
N VAL A 8 9.50 -10.15 -8.30
CA VAL A 8 10.41 -9.35 -9.14
C VAL A 8 10.05 -9.61 -10.60
N ILE A 9 9.87 -8.55 -11.38
CA ILE A 9 9.56 -8.62 -12.82
C ILE A 9 10.60 -7.74 -13.53
N CYS A 10 11.30 -8.28 -14.52
CA CYS A 10 12.23 -7.56 -15.37
C CYS A 10 11.72 -7.63 -16.81
N GLU A 11 11.10 -6.55 -17.27
CA GLU A 11 10.47 -6.51 -18.60
C GLU A 11 10.68 -5.13 -19.24
N PHE A 12 10.45 -5.05 -20.54
CA PHE A 12 10.27 -3.84 -21.31
C PHE A 12 9.27 -2.89 -20.65
N SER A 13 9.48 -1.61 -20.91
CA SER A 13 8.57 -0.57 -20.49
C SER A 13 8.78 0.68 -21.36
N THR A 14 8.16 1.78 -20.96
CA THR A 14 8.19 3.02 -21.73
C THR A 14 9.40 3.86 -21.35
N PRO A 15 10.24 4.30 -22.32
CA PRO A 15 11.35 5.21 -22.03
C PRO A 15 10.87 6.47 -21.31
N SER A 16 11.53 6.82 -20.20
CA SER A 16 11.02 7.84 -19.27
C SER A 16 11.21 9.27 -19.77
N ARG A 17 12.23 9.52 -20.60
CA ARG A 17 12.47 10.85 -21.19
C ARG A 17 11.88 10.91 -22.59
N ALA A 18 11.17 11.99 -22.90
CA ALA A 18 10.48 12.18 -24.18
C ALA A 18 11.40 12.03 -25.40
N ILE A 19 12.64 12.53 -25.33
CA ILE A 19 13.63 12.41 -26.41
C ILE A 19 13.99 10.95 -26.66
N PHE A 20 14.27 10.18 -25.60
CA PHE A 20 14.57 8.75 -25.75
C PHE A 20 13.37 7.96 -26.25
N ARG A 21 12.15 8.31 -25.79
CA ARG A 21 10.92 7.70 -26.28
C ARG A 21 10.74 7.95 -27.78
N ALA A 22 10.88 9.19 -28.23
CA ALA A 22 10.77 9.54 -29.64
C ALA A 22 11.82 8.81 -30.50
N GLY A 23 13.08 8.81 -30.06
CA GLY A 23 14.16 8.09 -30.76
C GLY A 23 13.92 6.59 -30.83
N TYR A 24 13.48 5.97 -29.73
CA TYR A 24 13.15 4.55 -29.67
C TYR A 24 11.97 4.21 -30.57
N THR A 25 10.89 5.00 -30.54
CA THR A 25 9.74 4.80 -31.43
C THR A 25 10.11 4.95 -32.90
N ALA A 26 10.94 5.95 -33.25
CA ALA A 26 11.43 6.12 -34.61
C ALA A 26 12.30 4.94 -35.06
N TYR A 27 13.21 4.47 -34.21
CA TYR A 27 14.02 3.27 -34.47
C TYR A 27 13.13 2.05 -34.75
N MET A 28 12.14 1.78 -33.89
CA MET A 28 11.23 0.65 -34.08
C MET A 28 10.35 0.79 -35.33
N ARG A 29 10.01 2.02 -35.74
CA ARG A 29 9.14 2.26 -36.90
C ARG A 29 9.88 2.19 -38.23
N TYR A 30 11.10 2.74 -38.29
CA TYR A 30 11.79 2.96 -39.56
C TYR A 30 13.02 2.06 -39.74
N VAL A 31 13.69 1.67 -38.66
CA VAL A 31 14.95 0.91 -38.75
C VAL A 31 14.70 -0.59 -38.61
N MET A 32 13.88 -1.00 -37.63
CA MET A 32 13.57 -2.41 -37.38
C MET A 32 13.00 -3.16 -38.59
N PRO A 33 12.02 -2.64 -39.35
CA PRO A 33 11.45 -3.40 -40.48
C PRO A 33 12.48 -3.77 -41.55
N SER A 34 13.42 -2.87 -41.83
CA SER A 34 14.50 -3.11 -42.79
C SER A 34 15.49 -4.16 -42.30
N ILE A 35 15.86 -4.12 -41.01
CA ILE A 35 16.77 -5.11 -40.42
C ILE A 35 16.11 -6.49 -40.39
N VAL A 36 14.85 -6.56 -39.96
CA VAL A 36 14.09 -7.81 -39.86
C VAL A 36 13.89 -8.42 -41.24
N GLY A 37 13.51 -7.62 -42.24
CA GLY A 37 13.33 -8.09 -43.61
C GLY A 37 14.62 -8.60 -44.26
N ALA A 38 15.77 -8.02 -43.90
CA ALA A 38 17.07 -8.42 -44.45
C ALA A 38 17.70 -9.62 -43.73
N ALA A 39 17.45 -9.80 -42.42
CA ALA A 39 18.20 -10.74 -41.58
C ALA A 39 17.37 -11.88 -40.97
N SER A 40 16.04 -11.82 -40.98
CA SER A 40 15.19 -12.81 -40.30
C SER A 40 14.54 -13.81 -41.27
N SER A 41 14.63 -15.10 -40.94
CA SER A 41 13.82 -16.15 -41.56
C SER A 41 12.36 -16.16 -41.08
N ASN A 42 12.03 -15.38 -40.04
CA ASN A 42 10.67 -15.23 -39.52
C ASN A 42 10.38 -13.75 -39.17
N PRO A 43 9.93 -12.94 -40.14
CA PRO A 43 9.60 -11.53 -39.90
C PRO A 43 8.41 -11.32 -38.95
N GLU A 44 7.42 -12.22 -38.99
CA GLU A 44 6.20 -12.12 -38.18
C GLU A 44 6.49 -12.15 -36.67
N ALA A 45 7.45 -12.98 -36.23
CA ALA A 45 7.86 -13.05 -34.83
C ALA A 45 8.42 -11.71 -34.31
N TYR A 46 9.12 -10.95 -35.15
CA TYR A 46 9.65 -9.64 -34.77
C TYR A 46 8.58 -8.55 -34.78
N THR A 47 7.61 -8.64 -35.68
CA THR A 47 6.42 -7.77 -35.64
C THR A 47 5.66 -8.01 -34.34
N TYR A 48 5.39 -9.26 -33.99
CA TYR A 48 4.75 -9.61 -32.71
C TYR A 48 5.54 -9.09 -31.50
N LEU A 49 6.87 -9.24 -31.50
CA LEU A 49 7.71 -8.68 -30.45
C LEU A 49 7.55 -7.15 -30.35
N ALA A 50 7.59 -6.45 -31.48
CA ALA A 50 7.44 -4.99 -31.48
C ALA A 50 6.06 -4.55 -30.96
N ASP A 51 5.01 -5.26 -31.33
CA ASP A 51 3.64 -4.94 -30.95
C ASP A 51 3.37 -5.26 -29.48
N SER A 52 3.80 -6.43 -29.00
CA SER A 52 3.72 -6.79 -27.58
C SER A 52 4.48 -5.81 -26.67
N ILE A 53 5.65 -5.31 -27.10
CA ILE A 53 6.37 -4.26 -26.36
C ILE A 53 5.58 -2.95 -26.30
N ARG A 54 4.87 -2.58 -27.38
CA ARG A 54 4.07 -1.34 -27.43
C ARG A 54 2.81 -1.42 -26.56
N GLU A 55 2.18 -2.58 -26.52
CA GLU A 55 0.97 -2.84 -25.73
C GLU A 55 1.28 -3.02 -24.24
N TRP A 56 2.51 -3.37 -23.90
CA TRP A 56 2.93 -3.58 -22.52
C TRP A 56 2.78 -2.29 -21.68
N PRO A 57 2.26 -2.37 -20.44
CA PRO A 57 2.05 -1.19 -19.60
C PRO A 57 3.36 -0.47 -19.24
N ASP A 58 3.25 0.85 -19.06
CA ASP A 58 4.34 1.63 -18.49
C ASP A 58 4.62 1.25 -17.02
N GLN A 59 5.70 1.82 -16.47
CA GLN A 59 6.18 1.43 -15.14
C GLN A 59 5.17 1.76 -14.05
N VAL A 60 4.47 2.89 -14.17
CA VAL A 60 3.52 3.37 -13.18
C VAL A 60 2.27 2.51 -13.20
N THR A 61 1.74 2.27 -14.40
CA THR A 61 0.57 1.44 -14.67
C THR A 61 0.79 0.01 -14.15
N LEU A 62 1.91 -0.63 -14.51
CA LEU A 62 2.22 -1.96 -14.01
C LEU A 62 2.39 -1.96 -12.48
N SER A 63 2.99 -0.92 -11.90
CA SER A 63 3.11 -0.80 -10.45
C SER A 63 1.74 -0.66 -9.76
N GLN A 64 0.80 0.04 -10.38
CA GLN A 64 -0.58 0.13 -9.87
C GLN A 64 -1.28 -1.22 -9.94
N TRP A 65 -1.11 -1.96 -11.04
CA TRP A 65 -1.68 -3.31 -11.17
C TRP A 65 -1.11 -4.27 -10.11
N ILE A 66 0.21 -4.23 -9.87
CA ILE A 66 0.85 -5.03 -8.82
C ILE A 66 0.28 -4.66 -7.43
N ARG A 67 0.06 -3.37 -7.15
CA ARG A 67 -0.59 -2.93 -5.90
C ARG A 67 -2.04 -3.42 -5.82
N GLY A 68 -2.79 -3.32 -6.92
CA GLY A 68 -4.17 -3.80 -7.02
C GLY A 68 -4.29 -5.31 -6.78
N ALA A 69 -3.26 -6.08 -7.13
CA ALA A 69 -3.16 -7.51 -6.82
C ALA A 69 -2.81 -7.82 -5.34
N GLY A 70 -2.75 -6.81 -4.46
CA GLY A 70 -2.51 -6.96 -3.03
C GLY A 70 -1.05 -7.05 -2.61
N PHE A 71 -0.10 -6.73 -3.51
CA PHE A 71 1.30 -6.60 -3.14
C PHE A 71 1.58 -5.26 -2.45
N THR A 72 2.49 -5.28 -1.49
CA THR A 72 2.96 -4.11 -0.75
C THR A 72 4.40 -3.77 -1.11
N ARG A 73 4.89 -2.61 -0.68
CA ARG A 73 6.27 -2.14 -0.95
C ARG A 73 6.61 -2.17 -2.45
N VAL A 74 5.62 -1.85 -3.28
CA VAL A 74 5.73 -1.88 -4.74
C VAL A 74 6.53 -0.69 -5.22
N ALA A 75 7.61 -0.98 -5.94
CA ALA A 75 8.49 0.00 -6.54
C ALA A 75 9.08 -0.57 -7.83
N TYR A 76 9.61 0.31 -8.68
CA TYR A 76 10.33 -0.07 -9.88
C TYR A 76 11.65 0.69 -9.99
N ARG A 77 12.57 0.17 -10.81
CA ARG A 77 13.79 0.85 -11.22
C ARG A 77 13.94 0.77 -12.73
N ASN A 78 14.16 1.91 -13.37
CA ASN A 78 14.41 1.97 -14.80
C ASN A 78 15.84 1.52 -15.14
N LEU A 79 15.95 0.75 -16.21
CA LEU A 79 17.19 0.33 -16.86
C LEU A 79 17.20 0.89 -18.28
N THR A 80 18.37 1.23 -18.82
CA THR A 80 18.54 1.75 -20.18
C THR A 80 17.54 2.86 -20.52
N ALA A 81 17.52 3.91 -19.69
CA ALA A 81 16.60 5.06 -19.81
C ALA A 81 15.09 4.71 -19.80
N GLY A 82 14.71 3.54 -19.28
CA GLY A 82 13.31 3.12 -19.15
C GLY A 82 12.82 2.20 -20.26
N VAL A 83 13.68 1.81 -21.22
CA VAL A 83 13.35 0.75 -22.19
C VAL A 83 13.02 -0.54 -21.46
N VAL A 84 13.70 -0.82 -20.34
CA VAL A 84 13.42 -1.95 -19.44
C VAL A 84 13.20 -1.40 -18.04
N ALA A 85 12.33 -2.05 -17.26
CA ALA A 85 12.10 -1.75 -15.86
C ALA A 85 12.12 -3.01 -15.01
N LEU A 86 12.71 -2.88 -13.82
CA LEU A 86 12.70 -3.90 -12.79
C LEU A 86 11.67 -3.54 -11.72
N HIS A 87 10.51 -4.18 -11.74
CA HIS A 87 9.48 -4.04 -10.71
C HIS A 87 9.72 -5.01 -9.56
N ARG A 88 9.38 -4.57 -8.35
CA ARG A 88 9.36 -5.43 -7.17
C ARG A 88 8.08 -5.22 -6.36
N GLY A 89 7.67 -6.26 -5.65
CA GLY A 89 6.59 -6.19 -4.66
C GLY A 89 6.75 -7.26 -3.59
N HIS A 90 6.10 -7.08 -2.45
CA HIS A 90 6.10 -8.03 -1.33
C HIS A 90 4.69 -8.52 -1.07
N LYS A 91 4.49 -9.84 -1.06
CA LYS A 91 3.23 -10.41 -0.56
C LYS A 91 3.17 -10.18 0.94
N PRO A 92 2.08 -9.59 1.49
CA PRO A 92 1.95 -9.41 2.93
C PRO A 92 2.24 -10.69 3.71
N ALA A 93 2.94 -10.56 4.83
CA ALA A 93 3.09 -11.67 5.77
C ALA A 93 1.70 -12.02 6.34
N ARG A 94 1.47 -13.30 6.61
CA ARG A 94 0.25 -13.72 7.31
C ARG A 94 0.35 -13.15 8.71
N VAL A 95 -0.55 -12.23 9.06
CA VAL A 95 -0.69 -11.80 10.46
C VAL A 95 -1.34 -12.96 11.20
N VAL A 96 -0.55 -13.67 12.00
CA VAL A 96 -1.08 -14.64 12.96
C VAL A 96 -1.41 -13.85 14.22
N THR A 97 -2.65 -13.40 14.34
CA THR A 97 -3.12 -12.79 15.58
C THR A 97 -3.15 -13.87 16.66
N ARG A 98 -2.15 -13.88 17.57
CA ARG A 98 -2.25 -14.72 18.77
C ARG A 98 -3.38 -14.16 19.62
N ARG A 99 -4.46 -14.93 19.75
CA ARG A 99 -5.51 -14.64 20.72
C ARG A 99 -4.86 -14.69 22.10
N ALA A 100 -4.86 -13.58 22.83
CA ALA A 100 -4.34 -13.55 24.19
C ALA A 100 -5.15 -14.55 25.03
N SER A 101 -4.49 -15.53 25.65
CA SER A 101 -5.12 -16.38 26.66
C SER A 101 -5.55 -15.47 27.81
N ARG A 102 -6.85 -15.25 27.92
CA ARG A 102 -7.47 -14.54 29.04
C ARG A 102 -7.16 -15.35 30.31
N LYS A 103 -6.23 -14.88 31.14
CA LYS A 103 -6.07 -15.39 32.50
C LYS A 103 -7.34 -15.04 33.26
N THR A 104 -8.05 -16.05 33.75
CA THR A 104 -9.17 -15.90 34.68
C THR A 104 -8.63 -15.23 35.94
N ALA A 105 -8.99 -13.98 36.16
CA ALA A 105 -8.75 -13.29 37.42
C ALA A 105 -9.77 -13.81 38.44
N THR A 106 -9.30 -14.57 39.43
CA THR A 106 -10.10 -14.96 40.60
C THR A 106 -10.26 -13.73 41.49
N THR A 107 -11.43 -13.09 41.45
CA THR A 107 -11.79 -12.00 42.35
C THR A 107 -12.08 -12.57 43.75
N LYS A 108 -11.20 -12.31 44.72
CA LYS A 108 -11.55 -12.43 46.15
C LYS A 108 -12.45 -11.25 46.54
N LYS A 109 -13.63 -11.54 47.09
CA LYS A 109 -14.62 -10.58 47.62
C LYS A 109 -14.03 -9.91 48.88
N PRO A 110 -13.97 -8.57 48.99
CA PRO A 110 -13.63 -7.95 50.26
C PRO A 110 -14.85 -8.06 51.19
N VAL A 111 -14.62 -8.60 52.39
CA VAL A 111 -15.56 -8.53 53.52
C VAL A 111 -15.47 -7.10 54.06
N ILE A 112 -16.59 -6.37 54.00
CA ILE A 112 -16.70 -5.04 54.62
C ILE A 112 -17.18 -5.30 56.05
N GLU A 113 -16.31 -5.09 57.03
CA GLU A 113 -16.68 -4.94 58.43
C GLU A 113 -17.32 -3.57 58.62
N THR A 114 -18.57 -3.57 59.06
CA THR A 114 -19.32 -2.40 59.51
C THR A 114 -18.78 -1.93 60.86
N VAL A 115 -18.34 -0.67 60.94
CA VAL A 115 -18.11 0.04 62.21
C VAL A 115 -19.15 1.15 62.30
N THR A 116 -20.07 1.00 63.25
CA THR A 116 -20.89 2.07 63.83
C THR A 116 -20.03 2.91 64.76
N ASP A 117 -20.19 4.23 64.74
CA ASP A 117 -20.62 4.99 65.92
C ASP A 117 -20.89 6.47 65.62
N LEU A 118 -21.89 6.98 66.34
CA LEU A 118 -22.40 8.35 66.42
C LEU A 118 -21.37 9.30 67.07
N ASP A 119 -21.32 10.58 66.65
CA ASP A 119 -21.85 11.70 67.46
C ASP A 119 -21.48 13.09 66.89
N ALA A 120 -22.47 14.01 67.03
CA ALA A 120 -22.39 15.47 67.14
C ALA A 120 -21.77 16.28 65.97
N THR A 121 -22.26 17.44 65.50
CA THR A 121 -23.06 18.50 66.14
C THR A 121 -23.65 19.41 65.03
N SER A 122 -24.89 19.88 65.25
CA SER A 122 -25.45 21.21 64.91
C SER A 122 -24.38 22.29 64.67
N THR A 123 -24.42 23.23 63.72
CA THR A 123 -25.42 24.25 63.28
C THR A 123 -24.76 24.93 62.04
N ASP A 124 -25.43 25.41 60.99
CA ASP A 124 -26.11 26.71 60.91
C ASP A 124 -26.67 26.92 59.47
N VAL A 125 -27.58 27.87 59.35
CA VAL A 125 -28.62 28.07 58.33
C VAL A 125 -28.23 29.18 57.33
N SER A 126 -28.89 29.13 56.16
CA SER A 126 -29.05 30.20 55.15
C SER A 126 -27.87 30.40 54.17
N GLY A 127 -28.07 30.62 52.87
CA GLY A 127 -29.27 30.81 52.09
C GLY A 127 -28.88 31.17 50.65
N THR A 128 -29.79 30.85 49.72
CA THR A 128 -30.00 31.45 48.39
C THR A 128 -28.92 31.37 47.30
N ASN A 129 -29.21 30.47 46.35
CA ASN A 129 -28.94 30.61 44.91
C ASN A 129 -29.39 31.98 44.38
N PRO A 130 -28.69 32.52 43.37
CA PRO A 130 -29.38 32.66 42.09
C PRO A 130 -28.51 32.38 40.85
N ASP A 131 -29.23 32.01 39.79
CA ASP A 131 -28.94 32.30 38.37
C ASP A 131 -27.88 31.50 37.60
N SER A 132 -28.42 30.48 36.93
CA SER A 132 -28.05 30.11 35.55
C SER A 132 -28.40 31.27 34.59
N PRO A 133 -27.62 31.51 33.52
CA PRO A 133 -28.15 31.04 32.23
C PRO A 133 -27.09 30.55 31.21
N ALA A 134 -27.53 29.52 30.47
CA ALA A 134 -27.46 29.31 29.02
C ALA A 134 -26.20 29.65 28.17
N ALA A 135 -25.83 28.66 27.34
CA ALA A 135 -24.97 28.66 26.15
C ALA A 135 -25.46 29.62 25.01
N PRO A 136 -24.89 29.69 23.77
CA PRO A 136 -23.82 28.88 23.13
C PRO A 136 -22.80 29.60 22.19
N LYS A 137 -21.79 28.81 21.74
CA LYS A 137 -20.95 28.78 20.51
C LYS A 137 -20.70 30.03 19.64
N PRO A 138 -19.49 30.10 19.07
CA PRO A 138 -19.33 29.91 17.61
C PRO A 138 -18.71 28.56 17.22
#